data_AF-M3FGZ6-F1
#
_entry.id   AF-M3FGZ6-F1
#
_cell.length_a   1.000
_cell.length_b   1.000
_cell.length_c   1.000
_cell.angle_alpha   90.00
_cell.angle_beta   90.00
_cell.angle_gamma   90.00
#
_symmetry.space_group_name_H-M   'P 1'
#
loop_
_entity.id
_entity.type
_entity.pdbx_description
1 polymer ?
#
loop_
_entity_poly.entity_id
_entity_poly.type
_entity_poly.pdbx_seq_one_letter_code
_entity_poly.pdbx_strand_id
1 'polypeptide(L)'
;MFNKRSGRQFSSLKLQLIAKPGKTISELASKYIINKTTISNCIHERKTSARVNEILLQEWEISVADAREAYKEHKEREILGNSVTFEEAFEWMVRKRFEYRTTYKGLVTTWEEFRKAQYDLVYPIYKAAFAPRFVA
;
A
#
# COMPACT_ATOMS: atom_id res chain seq x y z
N MET A 1 -9.60 -15.11 19.75
CA MET A 1 -9.40 -15.74 18.43
C MET A 1 -9.51 -14.68 17.36
N PHE A 2 -8.39 -14.23 16.77
CA PHE A 2 -8.45 -13.32 15.63
C PHE A 2 -8.99 -14.10 14.43
N ASN A 3 -10.24 -13.84 14.05
CA ASN A 3 -10.77 -14.28 12.76
C ASN A 3 -9.85 -13.72 11.67
N LYS A 4 -8.90 -14.54 11.19
CA LYS A 4 -8.07 -14.23 10.03
C LYS A 4 -9.04 -14.19 8.85
N ARG A 5 -9.62 -13.02 8.59
CA ARG A 5 -10.38 -12.75 7.37
C ARG A 5 -9.41 -12.93 6.21
N SER A 6 -9.40 -14.12 5.62
CA SER A 6 -8.67 -14.47 4.40
C SER A 6 -9.34 -13.79 3.21
N GLY A 7 -9.39 -12.45 3.22
CA GLY A 7 -9.54 -11.72 1.97
C GLY A 7 -8.28 -11.96 1.16
N ARG A 8 -8.41 -12.32 -0.13
CA ARG A 8 -7.30 -12.35 -1.10
C ARG A 8 -6.34 -11.20 -0.78
N GLN A 9 -5.17 -11.54 -0.26
CA GLN A 9 -4.11 -10.57 -0.05
C GLN A 9 -3.76 -10.00 -1.43
N PHE A 10 -3.54 -8.69 -1.50
CA PHE A 10 -3.02 -8.08 -2.72
C PHE A 10 -1.81 -8.87 -3.21
N SER A 11 -1.71 -9.18 -4.50
CA SER A 11 -0.53 -9.90 -4.99
C SER A 11 0.74 -9.04 -4.82
N SER A 12 0.63 -7.73 -5.07
CA SER A 12 1.74 -6.77 -4.88
C SER A 12 2.05 -6.52 -3.40
N LEU A 13 3.27 -6.86 -2.98
CA LEU A 13 3.76 -6.63 -1.61
C LEU A 13 3.73 -5.15 -1.21
N LYS A 14 4.04 -4.24 -2.14
CA LYS A 14 3.94 -2.78 -1.96
C LYS A 14 2.54 -2.36 -1.52
N LEU A 15 1.52 -2.86 -2.21
CA LEU A 15 0.13 -2.58 -1.87
C LEU A 15 -0.30 -3.27 -0.57
N GLN A 16 0.24 -4.45 -0.25
CA GLN A 16 -0.03 -5.12 1.02
C GLN A 16 0.46 -4.31 2.23
N LEU A 17 1.66 -3.71 2.17
CA LEU A 17 2.19 -2.89 3.26
C LEU A 17 1.34 -1.63 3.50
N ILE A 18 0.86 -1.02 2.42
CA ILE A 18 -0.04 0.13 2.52
C ILE A 18 -1.39 -0.25 3.13
N ALA A 19 -1.96 -1.37 2.68
CA ALA A 19 -3.30 -1.78 3.08
C ALA A 19 -3.45 -2.07 4.58
N LYS A 20 -2.36 -2.30 5.33
CA LYS A 20 -2.34 -2.59 6.79
C LYS A 20 -3.38 -3.67 7.22
N PRO A 21 -3.43 -4.13 8.48
CA PRO A 21 -4.67 -4.69 9.00
C PRO A 21 -5.69 -3.54 9.14
N GLY A 22 -6.84 -3.61 8.45
CA GLY A 22 -7.93 -2.64 8.62
C GLY A 22 -8.19 -1.70 7.44
N LYS A 23 -7.31 -1.63 6.43
CA LYS A 23 -7.53 -0.82 5.20
C LYS A 23 -7.44 -1.64 3.92
N THR A 24 -7.80 -2.92 3.97
CA THR A 24 -7.88 -3.76 2.76
C THR A 24 -8.94 -3.26 1.79
N ILE A 25 -8.91 -3.66 0.50
CA ILE A 25 -10.00 -3.29 -0.43
C ILE A 25 -11.36 -3.67 0.13
N SER A 26 -11.48 -4.85 0.76
CA SER A 26 -12.76 -5.29 1.32
C SER A 26 -13.27 -4.35 2.42
N GLU A 27 -12.37 -3.85 3.27
CA GLU A 27 -12.71 -2.89 4.32
C GLU A 27 -13.01 -1.51 3.74
N LEU A 28 -12.23 -1.04 2.75
CA LEU A 28 -12.51 0.21 2.03
C LEU A 28 -13.85 0.17 1.29
N ALA A 29 -14.13 -0.94 0.61
CA ALA A 29 -15.38 -1.19 -0.08
C ALA A 29 -16.58 -1.09 0.87
N SER A 30 -16.44 -1.68 2.06
CA SER A 30 -17.46 -1.65 3.11
C SER A 30 -17.61 -0.24 3.70
N LYS A 31 -16.50 0.42 4.03
CA LYS A 31 -16.47 1.75 4.67
C LYS A 31 -17.06 2.84 3.76
N TYR A 32 -16.73 2.81 2.48
CA TYR A 32 -17.12 3.85 1.52
C TYR A 32 -18.31 3.46 0.63
N ILE A 33 -18.96 2.32 0.91
CA ILE A 33 -20.10 1.79 0.16
C ILE A 33 -19.81 1.79 -1.33
N ILE A 34 -18.71 1.14 -1.72
CA ILE A 34 -18.26 1.02 -3.10
C ILE A 34 -17.97 -0.43 -3.43
N ASN A 35 -18.28 -0.85 -4.66
CA ASN A 35 -18.01 -2.21 -5.07
C ASN A 35 -16.49 -2.49 -5.05
N LYS A 36 -16.08 -3.55 -4.36
CA LYS A 36 -14.70 -4.06 -4.31
C LYS A 36 -14.08 -4.21 -5.71
N THR A 37 -14.88 -4.68 -6.67
CA THR A 37 -14.47 -4.86 -8.07
C THR A 37 -14.12 -3.53 -8.73
N THR A 38 -14.76 -2.43 -8.35
CA THR A 38 -14.44 -1.10 -8.87
C THR A 38 -13.05 -0.65 -8.42
N ILE A 39 -12.73 -0.77 -7.12
CA ILE A 39 -11.40 -0.44 -6.61
C ILE A 39 -10.34 -1.33 -7.28
N SER A 40 -10.61 -2.63 -7.38
CA SER A 40 -9.69 -3.58 -8.03
C SER A 40 -9.46 -3.25 -9.50
N ASN A 41 -10.50 -2.94 -10.26
CA ASN A 41 -10.38 -2.55 -11.67
C ASN A 41 -9.61 -1.24 -11.85
N CYS A 42 -9.70 -0.30 -10.89
CA CYS A 42 -8.90 0.92 -10.93
C CYS A 42 -7.41 0.64 -10.73
N ILE A 43 -7.05 -0.26 -9.83
CA ILE A 43 -5.66 -0.68 -9.58
C ILE A 43 -5.11 -1.48 -10.77
N HIS A 44 -5.93 -2.32 -11.40
CA HIS A 44 -5.55 -3.09 -12.59
C HIS A 44 -5.64 -2.30 -13.90
N GLU A 45 -5.74 -0.97 -13.84
CA GLU A 45 -5.80 -0.08 -15.02
C GLU A 45 -7.00 -0.30 -15.97
N ARG A 46 -8.01 -1.10 -15.57
CA ARG A 46 -9.19 -1.38 -16.39
C ARG A 46 -10.23 -0.27 -16.38
N LYS A 47 -10.22 0.58 -15.33
CA LYS A 47 -11.17 1.69 -15.15
C LYS A 47 -10.50 2.88 -14.46
N THR A 48 -10.96 4.08 -14.73
CA THR A 48 -10.63 5.30 -13.98
C THR A 48 -11.81 5.71 -13.12
N SER A 49 -11.54 6.18 -11.90
CA SER A 49 -12.57 6.69 -11.00
C SER A 49 -11.96 7.71 -10.05
N ALA A 50 -12.43 8.96 -10.14
CA ALA A 50 -12.01 10.04 -9.24
C ALA A 50 -12.32 9.69 -7.78
N ARG A 51 -13.50 9.12 -7.52
CA ARG A 51 -13.91 8.65 -6.18
C ARG A 51 -12.96 7.59 -5.62
N VAL A 52 -12.52 6.62 -6.42
CA VAL A 52 -11.52 5.64 -5.95
C VAL A 52 -10.19 6.32 -5.66
N ASN A 53 -9.78 7.28 -6.50
CA ASN A 53 -8.56 8.05 -6.27
C ASN A 53 -8.60 8.82 -4.95
N GLU A 54 -9.70 9.50 -4.64
CA GLU A 54 -9.89 10.18 -3.35
C GLU A 54 -9.82 9.22 -2.17
N ILE A 55 -10.46 8.04 -2.27
CA ILE A 55 -10.41 7.02 -1.23
C ILE A 55 -8.98 6.54 -0.99
N LEU A 56 -8.21 6.25 -2.04
CA LEU A 56 -6.83 5.82 -1.91
C LEU A 56 -5.94 6.93 -1.34
N LEU A 57 -6.13 8.19 -1.76
CA LEU A 57 -5.38 9.31 -1.20
C LEU A 57 -5.69 9.51 0.29
N GLN A 58 -6.96 9.39 0.69
CA GLN A 58 -7.37 9.57 2.07
C GLN A 58 -6.89 8.44 2.97
N GLU A 59 -7.00 7.19 2.52
CA GLU A 59 -6.76 6.03 3.37
C GLU A 59 -5.34 5.51 3.30
N TRP A 60 -4.75 5.58 2.11
CA TRP A 60 -3.47 4.97 1.80
C TRP A 60 -2.38 6.00 1.52
N GLU A 61 -2.73 7.28 1.41
CA GLU A 61 -1.79 8.36 1.09
C GLU A 61 -1.09 8.12 -0.27
N ILE A 62 -1.78 7.44 -1.20
CA ILE A 62 -1.30 7.19 -2.56
C ILE A 62 -2.40 7.45 -3.58
N SER A 63 -2.02 7.78 -4.81
CA SER A 63 -2.96 7.90 -5.92
C SER A 63 -3.30 6.53 -6.54
N VAL A 64 -4.34 6.51 -7.38
CA VAL A 64 -4.62 5.34 -8.24
C VAL A 64 -3.47 5.11 -9.23
N ALA A 65 -2.77 6.16 -9.67
CA ALA A 65 -1.63 6.01 -10.57
C ALA A 65 -0.47 5.28 -9.88
N ASP A 66 -0.13 5.66 -8.65
CA ASP A 66 0.89 4.96 -7.85
C ASP A 66 0.51 3.50 -7.61
N ALA A 67 -0.78 3.24 -7.35
CA ALA A 67 -1.27 1.88 -7.14
C ALA A 67 -1.16 1.01 -8.40
N ARG A 68 -1.39 1.58 -9.58
CA ARG A 68 -1.21 0.91 -10.88
C ARG A 68 0.25 0.61 -11.14
N GLU A 69 1.12 1.58 -10.91
CA GLU A 69 2.58 1.40 -11.08
C GLU A 69 3.09 0.25 -10.19
N ALA A 70 2.71 0.26 -8.91
CA ALA A 70 3.09 -0.81 -7.97
C ALA A 70 2.51 -2.19 -8.34
N TYR A 71 1.37 -2.23 -9.02
CA TYR A 71 0.81 -3.48 -9.55
C TYR A 71 1.57 -3.94 -10.81
N LYS A 72 1.86 -3.03 -11.73
CA LYS A 72 2.59 -3.31 -12.97
C LYS A 72 4.00 -3.82 -12.70
N GLU A 73 4.75 -3.13 -11.86
CA GLU A 73 6.10 -3.56 -11.45
C GLU A 73 6.07 -4.95 -10.81
N HIS A 74 5.09 -5.22 -9.95
CA HIS A 74 4.94 -6.54 -9.36
C HIS A 74 4.71 -7.63 -10.42
N LYS A 75 3.86 -7.39 -11.43
CA LYS A 75 3.64 -8.33 -12.54
C LYS A 75 4.91 -8.54 -13.38
N GLU A 76 5.66 -7.48 -13.66
CA GLU A 76 6.93 -7.56 -14.39
C GLU A 76 7.97 -8.37 -13.62
N ARG A 77 8.11 -8.09 -12.32
CA ARG A 77 9.02 -8.80 -11.43
C ARG A 77 8.65 -10.27 -11.21
N GLU A 78 7.36 -10.60 -11.17
CA GLU A 78 6.89 -11.99 -11.17
C GLU A 78 7.33 -12.74 -12.43
N ILE A 79 7.25 -12.11 -13.61
CA ILE A 79 7.69 -12.72 -14.88
C ILE A 79 9.21 -12.96 -14.87
N LEU A 80 9.97 -12.02 -14.31
CA LEU A 80 11.43 -12.09 -14.24
C LEU A 80 11.95 -12.95 -13.07
N GLY A 81 11.08 -13.47 -12.20
CA GLY A 81 11.47 -14.23 -11.01
C GLY A 81 12.15 -13.40 -9.91
N ASN A 82 12.15 -12.07 -10.03
CA ASN A 82 12.84 -11.15 -9.11
C ASN A 82 11.84 -10.50 -8.14
N SER A 83 11.41 -11.23 -7.11
CA SER A 83 10.40 -10.73 -6.16
C SER A 83 10.82 -9.44 -5.44
N VAL A 84 9.88 -8.51 -5.25
CA VAL A 84 10.07 -7.32 -4.41
C VAL A 84 10.31 -7.75 -2.97
N THR A 85 11.40 -7.26 -2.37
CA THR A 85 11.71 -7.51 -0.96
C THR A 85 10.83 -6.67 -0.04
N PHE A 86 10.72 -7.10 1.21
CA PHE A 86 9.98 -6.34 2.22
C PHE A 86 10.55 -4.94 2.43
N GLU A 87 11.88 -4.80 2.43
CA GLU A 87 12.54 -3.51 2.62
C GLU A 87 12.28 -2.56 1.44
N GLU A 88 12.39 -3.04 0.20
CA GLU A 88 12.01 -2.24 -0.97
C GLU A 88 10.55 -1.78 -0.94
N ALA A 89 9.65 -2.67 -0.53
CA ALA A 89 8.24 -2.35 -0.41
C ALA A 89 7.98 -1.32 0.70
N PHE A 90 8.72 -1.40 1.81
CA PHE A 90 8.62 -0.46 2.92
C PHE A 90 9.15 0.91 2.54
N GLU A 91 10.35 0.96 1.96
CA GLU A 91 10.98 2.19 1.47
C GLU A 91 10.06 2.91 0.47
N TRP A 92 9.48 2.16 -0.47
CA TRP A 92 8.52 2.70 -1.44
C TRP A 92 7.29 3.31 -0.75
N MET A 93 6.70 2.61 0.23
CA MET A 93 5.57 3.13 0.99
C MET A 93 5.97 4.43 1.74
N VAL A 94 7.11 4.44 2.41
CA VAL A 94 7.61 5.61 3.15
C VAL A 94 7.77 6.80 2.22
N ARG A 95 8.36 6.58 1.05
CA ARG A 95 8.54 7.61 0.02
C ARG A 95 7.22 8.18 -0.48
N LYS A 96 6.24 7.33 -0.80
CA LYS A 96 4.92 7.80 -1.25
C LYS A 96 4.17 8.59 -0.18
N ARG A 97 4.25 8.19 1.08
CA ARG A 97 3.71 8.98 2.19
C ARG A 97 4.39 10.32 2.35
N PHE A 98 5.72 10.37 2.19
CA PHE A 98 6.47 11.63 2.24
C PHE A 98 6.02 12.58 1.11
N GLU A 99 5.97 12.09 -0.13
CA GLU A 99 5.49 12.85 -1.30
C GLU A 99 4.06 13.37 -1.08
N TYR A 100 3.16 12.53 -0.57
CA TYR A 100 1.79 12.94 -0.27
C TYR A 100 1.71 13.98 0.84
N ARG A 101 2.44 13.78 1.94
CA ARG A 101 2.36 14.66 3.12
C ARG A 101 3.03 16.01 2.89
N THR A 102 4.14 16.04 2.15
CA THR A 102 4.77 17.31 1.74
C THR A 102 3.85 18.09 0.80
N THR A 103 3.23 17.42 -0.16
CA THR A 103 2.36 18.06 -1.16
C THR A 103 1.02 18.53 -0.58
N TYR A 104 0.37 17.71 0.25
CA TYR A 104 -1.04 17.92 0.64
C TYR A 104 -1.27 18.14 2.14
N LYS A 105 -0.27 17.90 3.00
CA LYS A 105 -0.40 18.00 4.47
C LYS A 105 0.58 18.99 5.11
N GLY A 106 1.40 19.69 4.32
CA GLY A 106 2.32 20.71 4.82
C GLY A 106 3.44 20.14 5.70
N LEU A 107 3.91 18.92 5.41
CA LEU A 107 5.07 18.36 6.11
C LEU A 107 6.34 19.18 5.79
N VAL A 108 7.00 19.72 6.82
CA VAL A 108 8.15 20.65 6.68
C VAL A 108 9.51 19.97 6.95
N THR A 109 9.51 18.71 7.38
CA THR A 109 10.74 17.94 7.66
C THR A 109 11.40 17.46 6.37
N THR A 110 12.72 17.23 6.42
CA THR A 110 13.48 16.68 5.29
C THR A 110 13.14 15.21 5.03
N TRP A 111 13.52 14.74 3.84
CA TRP A 111 13.36 13.33 3.50
C TRP A 111 14.13 12.42 4.46
N GLU A 112 15.37 12.78 4.81
CA GLU A 112 16.26 11.99 5.65
C GLU A 112 15.70 11.85 7.07
N GLU A 113 15.20 12.94 7.64
CA GLU A 113 14.57 12.96 8.95
C GLU A 113 13.29 12.13 8.98
N PHE A 114 12.42 12.30 7.97
CA PHE A 114 11.19 11.52 7.86
C PHE A 114 11.48 10.03 7.69
N ARG A 115 12.41 9.68 6.79
CA ARG A 115 12.84 8.31 6.53
C ARG A 115 13.38 7.68 7.80
N LYS A 116 14.30 8.35 8.50
CA LYS A 116 14.85 7.86 9.77
C LYS A 116 13.76 7.58 10.79
N ALA A 117 12.83 8.52 10.98
CA ALA A 117 11.70 8.32 11.91
C ALA A 117 10.81 7.12 11.52
N GLN A 118 10.57 6.90 10.23
CA GLN A 118 9.83 5.71 9.78
C GLN A 118 10.61 4.41 10.05
N TYR A 119 11.93 4.41 9.86
CA TYR A 119 12.76 3.25 10.16
C TYR A 119 12.88 2.97 11.66
N ASP A 120 12.98 3.99 12.49
CA ASP A 120 13.12 3.83 13.94
C ASP A 120 11.80 3.38 14.59
N LEU A 121 10.66 3.93 14.14
CA LEU A 121 9.37 3.75 14.82
C LEU A 121 8.42 2.78 14.12
N VAL A 122 8.42 2.76 12.79
CA VAL A 122 7.37 2.09 12.00
C VAL A 122 7.87 0.77 11.42
N TYR A 123 9.12 0.71 10.96
CA TYR A 123 9.73 -0.49 10.38
C TYR A 123 9.70 -1.71 11.31
N PRO A 124 10.02 -1.62 12.62
CA PRO A 124 9.98 -2.78 13.51
C PRO A 124 8.58 -3.37 13.66
N ILE A 125 7.56 -2.51 13.74
CA ILE A 125 6.14 -2.91 13.84
C ILE A 125 5.71 -3.65 12.57
N TYR A 126 6.06 -3.09 11.42
CA TYR A 126 5.76 -3.68 10.12
C TYR A 126 6.49 -5.01 9.94
N LYS A 127 7.78 -5.07 10.27
CA LYS A 127 8.57 -6.29 10.18
C LYS A 127 7.97 -7.39 11.06
N ALA A 128 7.57 -7.07 12.29
CA ALA A 128 6.91 -8.02 13.19
C ALA A 128 5.52 -8.48 12.68
N ALA A 129 4.73 -7.59 12.08
CA ALA A 129 3.40 -7.92 11.55
C ALA A 129 3.45 -8.82 10.29
N PHE A 130 4.52 -8.71 9.50
CA PHE A 130 4.71 -9.47 8.27
C PHE A 130 5.67 -10.66 8.41
N ALA A 131 6.53 -10.72 9.43
CA ALA A 131 7.42 -11.84 9.71
C ALA A 131 6.74 -13.22 9.75
N PRO A 132 5.52 -13.38 10.32
CA PRO A 132 4.81 -14.67 10.29
C PRO A 132 4.39 -15.14 8.88
N ARG A 133 4.58 -14.33 7.84
CA ARG A 133 4.26 -14.66 6.44
C ARG A 133 5.48 -15.11 5.62
N PHE A 134 6.69 -14.95 6.15
CA PHE A 134 7.95 -15.33 5.50
C PHE A 134 8.66 -16.51 6.20
N VAL A 135 8.10 -17.02 7.29
CA VAL A 135 8.52 -18.29 7.91
C VAL A 135 7.55 -19.38 7.45
N ALA A 136 7.73 -19.84 6.21
CA ALA A 136 7.11 -21.05 5.65
C ALA A 136 7.97 -21.55 4.49
#